data_AF-A0A920RKH4-F1
#
_entry.id   AF-A0A920RKH4-F1
#
_cell.length_a   1.000
_cell.length_b   1.000
_cell.length_c   1.000
_cell.angle_alpha   90.00
_cell.angle_beta   90.00
_cell.angle_gamma   90.00
#
_symmetry.space_group_name_H-M   'P 1'
#
loop_
_entity.id
_entity.type
_entity.pdbx_description
1 polymer ?
#
loop_
_entity_poly.entity_id
_entity_poly.type
_entity_poly.pdbx_seq_one_letter_code
_entity_poly.pdbx_strand_id
1 'polypeptide(L)' 'MPNHHITKPVFIGEIQSDGQFDVVWETSGTVVGDAWSDFLPGSADITADWMPPLSCGNYNTVTGQCSGQNYE' A
#
# COMPACT_ATOMS: atom_id res chain seq x y z
N MET A 1 -4.51 -0.03 14.09
CA MET A 1 -3.97 -1.33 13.62
C MET A 1 -4.57 -2.44 14.48
N PRO A 2 -5.04 -3.55 13.87
CA PRO A 2 -4.71 -4.00 12.53
C PRO A 2 -5.74 -3.55 11.48
N ASN A 3 -5.28 -2.69 10.55
CA ASN A 3 -5.90 -2.47 9.23
C ASN A 3 -5.37 -3.61 8.33
N HIS A 4 -6.11 -4.06 7.31
CA HIS A 4 -5.82 -5.25 6.48
C HIS A 4 -4.45 -5.25 5.76
N HIS A 5 -3.69 -4.15 5.83
CA HIS A 5 -2.33 -4.05 5.27
C HIS A 5 -1.27 -4.69 6.17
N ILE A 6 -0.33 -5.38 5.53
CA ILE A 6 0.81 -6.01 6.20
C ILE A 6 1.97 -5.02 6.25
N THR A 7 2.49 -4.79 7.46
CA THR A 7 3.71 -4.04 7.70
C THR A 7 4.91 -4.98 7.56
N LYS A 8 5.85 -4.67 6.65
CA LYS A 8 6.96 -5.57 6.28
C LYS A 8 8.25 -4.81 5.97
N PRO A 9 9.43 -5.43 6.08
CA PRO A 9 10.67 -4.82 5.59
C PRO A 9 10.65 -4.68 4.06
N VAL A 10 11.42 -3.71 3.54
CA VAL A 10 11.63 -3.50 2.11
C VAL A 10 13.11 -3.68 1.79
N PHE A 11 13.40 -4.42 0.73
CA PHE A 11 14.74 -4.71 0.25
C PHE A 11 14.91 -4.21 -1.18
N ILE A 12 16.08 -3.68 -1.50
CA ILE A 12 16.54 -3.44 -2.87
C ILE A 12 17.59 -4.49 -3.19
N GLY A 13 17.36 -5.26 -4.26
CA GLY A 13 18.24 -6.34 -4.68
C GLY A 13 18.91 -6.05 -6.03
N GLU A 14 20.18 -6.42 -6.16
CA GLU A 14 20.92 -6.43 -7.42
C GLU A 14 20.92 -7.86 -8.01
N ILE A 15 20.56 -7.97 -9.28
CA ILE A 15 20.52 -9.25 -10.01
C ILE A 15 21.95 -9.70 -10.30
N GLN A 16 22.29 -10.92 -9.88
CA GLN A 16 23.59 -11.54 -10.07
C GLN A 16 23.64 -12.34 -11.38
N SER A 17 24.84 -12.76 -11.81
CA SER A 17 25.03 -13.52 -13.06
C SER A 17 24.37 -14.90 -13.08
N ASP A 18 24.03 -15.45 -11.92
CA ASP A 18 23.30 -16.72 -11.77
C ASP A 18 21.78 -16.53 -11.65
N GLY A 19 21.29 -15.29 -11.76
CA GLY A 19 19.87 -14.95 -11.67
C GLY A 19 19.34 -14.79 -10.23
N GLN A 20 20.17 -14.93 -9.21
CA GLN A 20 19.80 -14.64 -7.83
C GLN A 20 19.89 -13.13 -7.53
N PHE A 21 19.38 -12.71 -6.37
CA PHE A 21 19.48 -11.32 -5.89
C PHE A 21 20.47 -11.24 -4.72
N ASP A 22 21.37 -10.25 -4.76
CA ASP A 22 22.09 -9.79 -3.57
C ASP A 22 21.38 -8.57 -2.99
N VAL A 23 21.23 -8.50 -1.67
CA VAL A 23 20.54 -7.37 -1.01
C VAL A 23 21.54 -6.24 -0.82
N VAL A 24 21.39 -5.18 -1.60
CA VAL A 24 22.31 -4.02 -1.57
C VAL A 24 21.81 -2.90 -0.65
N TRP A 25 20.54 -2.94 -0.26
CA TRP A 25 19.96 -2.00 0.71
C TRP A 25 18.70 -2.58 1.37
N GLU A 26 18.48 -2.21 2.63
CA GLU A 26 17.28 -2.55 3.41
C GLU A 26 16.78 -1.36 4.24
N THR A 27 15.49 -1.34 4.52
CA THR A 27 14.90 -0.41 5.49
C THR A 27 15.35 -0.74 6.92
N SER A 28 15.62 0.28 7.76
CA SER A 28 16.01 0.09 9.18
C SER A 28 15.00 -0.65 10.07
N GLY A 29 13.78 -0.87 9.56
CA GLY A 29 12.70 -1.55 10.24
C GLY A 29 11.62 -1.94 9.23
N THR A 30 10.38 -2.07 9.69
CA THR A 30 9.26 -2.36 8.80
C THR A 30 8.61 -1.09 8.27
N VAL A 31 8.04 -1.18 7.07
CA VAL A 31 7.28 -0.11 6.42
C VAL A 31 5.80 -0.46 6.46
N VAL A 32 4.97 0.50 6.85
CA VAL A 32 3.51 0.37 6.82
C VAL A 32 3.05 0.29 5.38
N GLY A 33 2.19 -0.67 5.06
CA GLY A 33 1.65 -0.82 3.72
C GLY A 33 0.70 0.33 3.37
N ASP A 34 0.94 0.91 2.20
CA ASP A 34 0.03 1.86 1.54
C ASP A 34 -0.45 1.25 0.23
N ALA A 35 -1.77 1.20 0.05
CA ALA A 35 -2.40 0.53 -1.09
C ALA A 35 -2.47 1.44 -2.32
N TRP A 36 -2.38 2.75 -2.12
CA TRP A 36 -2.58 3.75 -3.17
C TRP A 36 -1.34 4.64 -3.29
N SER A 37 -1.13 5.21 -4.47
CA SER A 37 0.02 6.09 -4.71
C SER A 37 -0.40 7.55 -4.66
N ASP A 38 0.29 8.33 -3.84
CA ASP A 38 0.19 9.80 -3.76
C ASP A 38 0.62 10.51 -5.06
N PHE A 39 1.31 9.80 -5.96
CA PHE A 39 1.94 10.40 -7.15
C PHE A 39 1.18 10.11 -8.44
N LEU A 40 0.19 9.21 -8.43
CA LEU A 40 -0.60 8.87 -9.60
C LEU A 40 -1.93 9.67 -9.58
N PRO A 41 -2.30 10.38 -10.66
CA PRO A 41 -3.52 11.19 -10.69
C PRO A 41 -4.80 10.40 -10.36
N GLY A 42 -4.82 9.09 -10.66
CA GLY A 42 -5.98 8.25 -10.39
C GLY A 42 -6.11 7.78 -8.94
N SER A 43 -5.08 7.94 -8.10
CA SER A 43 -5.08 7.43 -6.72
C SER A 43 -4.56 8.39 -5.67
N ALA A 44 -4.07 9.57 -6.05
CA ALA A 44 -3.48 10.53 -5.12
C ALA A 44 -4.44 10.95 -4.00
N ASP A 45 -5.74 10.99 -4.28
CA ASP A 45 -6.77 11.34 -3.30
C ASP A 45 -7.37 10.11 -2.58
N ILE A 46 -6.90 8.90 -2.86
CA ILE A 46 -7.50 7.65 -2.37
C ILE A 46 -6.69 7.08 -1.20
N THR A 47 -7.39 6.66 -0.16
CA THR A 47 -6.81 5.89 0.96
C THR A 47 -7.61 4.62 1.24
N ALA A 48 -7.01 3.69 1.97
CA ALA A 48 -7.61 2.41 2.34
C ALA A 48 -7.53 2.21 3.87
N ASP A 49 -8.68 2.17 4.53
CA ASP A 49 -8.81 1.82 5.93
C ASP A 49 -9.97 0.84 6.14
N TRP A 50 -9.61 -0.40 6.47
CA TRP A 50 -10.55 -1.47 6.74
C TRP A 50 -11.01 -1.52 8.21
N MET A 51 -10.55 -0.60 9.06
CA MET A 51 -11.04 -0.49 10.43
C MET A 51 -12.41 0.22 10.45
N PRO A 52 -13.34 -0.21 11.33
CA PRO A 52 -14.54 0.57 11.59
C PRO A 52 -14.21 1.98 12.11
N PRO A 53 -14.96 3.02 11.71
CA PRO A 53 -16.18 2.96 10.92
C PRO A 53 -15.97 3.01 9.40
N LEU A 54 -14.73 3.23 8.92
CA LEU A 54 -14.50 3.51 7.51
C LEU A 54 -14.70 2.27 6.64
N SER A 55 -14.10 1.13 7.03
CA SER A 55 -14.27 -0.18 6.40
C SER A 55 -14.23 -0.12 4.86
N CYS A 56 -13.29 0.64 4.29
CA CYS A 56 -13.23 0.98 2.88
C CYS A 56 -11.81 0.86 2.32
N GLY A 57 -11.66 0.12 1.21
CA GLY A 57 -10.40 -0.01 0.49
C GLY A 57 -10.14 1.05 -0.58
N ASN A 58 -11.14 1.86 -0.95
CA ASN A 58 -11.02 2.89 -1.98
C ASN A 58 -11.83 4.13 -1.55
N TYR A 59 -11.36 4.76 -0.47
CA TYR A 59 -11.97 5.96 0.09
C TYR A 59 -11.32 7.19 -0.52
N ASN A 60 -12.08 8.02 -1.21
CA ASN A 60 -11.59 9.29 -1.71
C ASN A 60 -11.64 10.34 -0.58
N THR A 61 -10.48 10.84 -0.17
CA THR A 61 -10.30 11.80 0.92
C THR A 61 -10.83 13.21 0.62
N VAL A 62 -11.03 13.53 -0.66
CA VAL A 62 -11.58 14.82 -1.12
C VAL A 62 -13.11 14.78 -1.17
N THR A 63 -13.71 13.71 -1.70
CA THR A 63 -15.17 13.59 -1.86
C THR A 63 -15.85 12.90 -0.66
N GLY A 64 -15.08 12.20 0.17
CA GLY A 64 -15.59 11.41 1.28
C GLY A 64 -16.37 10.15 0.85
N GLN A 65 -16.21 9.72 -0.40
CA GLN A 65 -16.93 8.56 -0.95
C GLN A 65 -16.06 7.32 -0.96
N CYS A 66 -16.64 6.20 -0.50
CA CYS A 66 -16.07 4.88 -0.68
C CYS A 66 -16.56 4.28 -2.02
N SER A 67 -15.65 3.85 -2.88
CA SER A 67 -15.97 3.23 -4.17
C SER A 67 -15.62 1.73 -4.20
N GLY A 68 -16.14 1.02 -5.21
CA GLY A 68 -15.83 -0.39 -5.44
C GLY A 68 -16.43 -1.39 -4.43
N GLN A 69 -17.38 -0.96 -3.59
CA GLN A 69 -18.09 -1.84 -2.62
C GLN A 69 -19.45 -2.34 -3.12
N ASN A 70 -20.01 -1.72 -4.17
CA ASN A 70 -21.27 -2.13 -4.76
C ASN A 70 -20.96 -3.07 -5.93
N TYR A 71 -21.07 -4.37 -5.66
CA TYR A 71 -21.11 -5.41 -6.69
C TYR A 71 -22.59 -5.74 -6.93
N GLU A 72 -23.13 -5.39 -8.10
CA GLU A 72 -24.43 -5.90 -8.55
C GLU A 72 -24.30 -7.32 -9.11
#